data_AF-A0AAD8ZZK2-F1
#
_entry.id   AF-A0AAD8ZZK2-F1
#
_cell.length_a   1.000
_cell.length_b   1.000
_cell.length_c   1.000
_cell.angle_alpha   90.00
_cell.angle_beta   90.00
_cell.angle_gamma   90.00
#
_symmetry.space_group_name_H-M   'P 1'
#
loop_
_entity.id
_entity.type
_entity.pdbx_description
1 polymer ?
#
loop_
_entity_poly.entity_id
_entity_poly.type
_entity_poly.pdbx_seq_one_letter_code
_entity_poly.pdbx_strand_id
1 'polypeptide(L)'
;MLLLTHHDPLISPHRCSSLASPVSAFWTSTLRILDTHHNDYVEARVRDLADENIGLLFIDRVADSEVVDPQAFVSQVMPFLDAISHPALLRCAPCESKIQQIYNHLCGRRGSRITRLVDGVLSCVDSMERQNDANPAKMRLLELATRTLSEVVRRLPEARHAPFVPLLERIEVRLVSCLFVSEQNSGS
;
A
#
# COMPACT_ATOMS: atom_id res chain seq x y z
N MET A 1 -32.50 10.32 43.11
CA MET A 1 -32.16 8.94 42.72
C MET A 1 -32.13 8.92 41.19
N LEU A 2 -30.95 9.10 40.60
CA LEU A 2 -30.74 9.21 39.15
C LEU A 2 -30.50 7.80 38.59
N LEU A 3 -31.35 7.34 37.67
CA LEU A 3 -31.07 6.18 36.83
C LEU A 3 -30.72 6.70 35.43
N LEU A 4 -29.44 6.56 35.12
CA LEU A 4 -28.80 6.97 33.88
C LEU A 4 -29.26 6.08 32.72
N THR A 5 -29.59 6.73 31.62
CA THR A 5 -29.78 6.15 30.29
C THR A 5 -28.49 5.46 29.83
N HIS A 6 -28.59 4.18 29.48
CA HIS A 6 -27.53 3.46 28.77
C HIS A 6 -27.33 4.08 27.38
N HIS A 7 -26.24 4.83 27.22
CA HIS A 7 -25.73 5.19 25.91
C HIS A 7 -24.83 4.05 25.44
N ASP A 8 -25.27 3.31 24.42
CA ASP A 8 -24.37 2.48 23.60
C ASP A 8 -23.34 3.39 22.91
N PRO A 9 -22.02 3.18 23.09
CA PRO A 9 -21.04 3.80 22.23
C PRO A 9 -21.02 3.03 20.91
N LEU A 10 -21.56 3.67 19.87
CA LEU A 10 -21.36 3.31 18.47
C LEU A 10 -19.88 2.99 18.23
N ILE A 11 -19.59 1.75 17.85
CA ILE A 11 -18.28 1.29 17.39
C ILE A 11 -17.91 2.14 16.17
N SER A 12 -16.97 3.05 16.38
CA SER A 12 -16.37 3.94 15.39
C SER A 12 -15.66 3.13 14.30
N PRO A 13 -15.77 3.51 13.01
CA PRO A 13 -15.09 2.80 11.93
C PRO A 13 -13.58 2.85 12.15
N HIS A 14 -12.95 1.70 11.89
CA HIS A 14 -11.56 1.37 12.20
C HIS A 14 -10.58 2.52 11.91
N ARG A 15 -10.09 3.17 12.97
CA ARG A 15 -9.07 4.23 12.88
C ARG A 15 -7.69 3.60 12.77
N CYS A 16 -6.88 4.07 11.83
CA CYS A 16 -5.50 3.62 11.64
C CYS A 16 -4.53 4.34 12.59
N SER A 17 -4.81 4.39 13.90
CA SER A 17 -4.14 5.34 14.81
C SER A 17 -3.23 4.76 15.89
N SER A 18 -3.23 3.46 16.20
CA SER A 18 -2.26 2.96 17.19
C SER A 18 -2.07 1.45 17.13
N LEU A 19 -0.93 1.06 16.58
CA LEU A 19 -0.12 -0.14 16.86
C LEU A 19 0.88 -0.17 15.72
N ALA A 20 2.18 -0.15 16.04
CA ALA A 20 3.18 -0.69 15.13
C ALA A 20 2.75 -2.15 14.84
N SER A 21 2.03 -2.33 13.73
CA SER A 21 1.18 -3.51 13.54
C SER A 21 2.07 -4.74 13.32
N PRO A 22 1.72 -5.93 13.86
CA PRO A 22 2.33 -7.21 13.46
C PRO A 22 2.43 -7.37 11.93
N VAL A 23 1.54 -6.69 11.22
CA VAL A 23 1.46 -6.70 9.76
C VAL A 23 2.53 -5.84 9.07
N SER A 24 2.94 -4.69 9.62
CA SER A 24 4.07 -3.95 9.03
C SER A 24 5.39 -4.69 9.27
N ALA A 25 5.55 -5.28 10.46
CA ALA A 25 6.68 -6.16 10.77
C ALA A 25 6.75 -7.37 9.83
N PHE A 26 5.59 -7.95 9.49
CA PHE A 26 5.49 -9.03 8.51
C PHE A 26 6.00 -8.61 7.13
N TRP A 27 5.56 -7.47 6.61
CA TRP A 27 5.99 -6.99 5.29
C TRP A 27 7.47 -6.60 5.26
N THR A 28 7.97 -5.95 6.32
CA THR A 28 9.40 -5.64 6.46
C THR A 28 10.24 -6.91 6.54
N SER A 29 9.80 -7.92 7.30
CA SER A 29 10.49 -9.21 7.35
C SER A 29 10.44 -9.94 6.02
N THR A 30 9.34 -9.81 5.27
CA THR A 30 9.19 -10.36 3.92
C THR A 30 10.21 -9.75 2.98
N LEU A 31 10.30 -8.42 2.93
CA LEU A 31 11.29 -7.70 2.11
C LEU A 31 12.70 -8.16 2.40
N ARG A 32 13.09 -8.25 3.68
CA ARG A 32 14.41 -8.73 4.07
C ARG A 32 14.75 -10.12 3.50
N ILE A 33 13.77 -11.00 3.37
CA ILE A 33 13.96 -12.34 2.80
C ILE A 33 13.95 -12.30 1.26
N LEU A 34 13.15 -11.42 0.66
CA LEU A 34 13.16 -11.22 -0.79
C LEU A 34 14.49 -10.62 -1.29
N ASP A 35 15.16 -9.82 -0.44
CA ASP A 35 16.45 -9.18 -0.73
C ASP A 35 17.66 -10.10 -0.54
N THR A 36 17.54 -11.21 0.20
CA THR A 36 18.71 -12.07 0.50
C THR A 36 19.17 -12.95 -0.66
N HIS A 37 18.55 -12.85 -1.85
CA HIS A 37 18.91 -13.57 -3.09
C HIS A 37 19.03 -15.11 -2.99
N HIS A 38 18.67 -15.71 -1.86
CA HIS A 38 18.68 -17.16 -1.67
C HIS A 38 17.29 -17.73 -2.00
N ASN A 39 17.17 -18.34 -3.18
CA ASN A 39 15.90 -18.85 -3.70
C ASN A 39 15.15 -19.78 -2.73
N ASP A 40 15.84 -20.64 -1.97
CA ASP A 40 15.18 -21.58 -1.05
C ASP A 40 14.48 -20.87 0.12
N TYR A 41 15.07 -19.79 0.64
CA TYR A 41 14.46 -18.97 1.70
C TYR A 41 13.35 -18.08 1.16
N VAL A 42 13.51 -17.60 -0.07
CA VAL A 42 12.45 -16.90 -0.79
C VAL A 42 11.26 -17.83 -0.94
N GLU A 43 11.41 -19.03 -1.51
CA GLU A 43 10.31 -19.97 -1.71
C GLU A 43 9.60 -20.38 -0.42
N ALA A 44 10.33 -20.65 0.65
CA ALA A 44 9.74 -21.00 1.95
C ALA A 44 8.92 -19.83 2.52
N ARG A 45 9.46 -18.60 2.52
CA ARG A 45 8.74 -17.45 3.06
C ARG A 45 7.60 -17.00 2.16
N VAL A 46 7.79 -17.10 0.86
CA VAL A 46 6.80 -16.82 -0.17
C VAL A 46 5.64 -17.82 -0.08
N ARG A 47 5.89 -19.05 0.35
CA ARG A 47 4.84 -20.00 0.75
C ARG A 47 4.08 -19.55 2.01
N ASP A 48 4.76 -19.07 3.05
CA ASP A 48 4.08 -18.51 4.24
C ASP A 48 3.13 -17.35 3.87
N LEU A 49 3.57 -16.48 2.94
CA LEU A 49 2.73 -15.42 2.35
C LEU A 49 1.47 -15.96 1.66
N ALA A 50 1.57 -17.15 1.07
CA ALA A 50 0.44 -17.83 0.44
C ALA A 50 -0.56 -18.39 1.43
N ASP A 51 -0.11 -18.84 2.59
CA ASP A 51 -0.94 -19.58 3.53
C ASP A 51 -1.64 -18.67 4.56
N GLU A 52 -1.02 -17.58 5.00
CA GLU A 52 -1.49 -16.89 6.22
C GLU A 52 -2.62 -15.86 6.03
N ASN A 53 -3.12 -15.61 4.81
CA ASN A 53 -4.13 -14.56 4.51
C ASN A 53 -3.81 -13.15 5.05
N ILE A 54 -2.62 -12.94 5.61
CA ILE A 54 -2.17 -11.68 6.22
C ILE A 54 -2.27 -10.53 5.22
N GLY A 55 -1.96 -10.78 3.94
CA GLY A 55 -2.08 -9.75 2.92
C GLY A 55 -3.51 -9.30 2.63
N LEU A 56 -4.49 -10.20 2.74
CA LEU A 56 -5.89 -9.84 2.57
C LEU A 56 -6.40 -9.00 3.74
N LEU A 57 -6.07 -9.42 4.97
CA LEU A 57 -6.39 -8.68 6.19
C LEU A 57 -5.73 -7.30 6.22
N PHE A 58 -4.50 -7.18 5.71
CA PHE A 58 -3.82 -5.90 5.57
C PHE A 58 -4.55 -4.97 4.62
N ILE A 59 -4.94 -5.48 3.44
CA ILE A 59 -5.69 -4.71 2.44
C ILE A 59 -7.00 -4.21 3.02
N ASP A 60 -7.76 -5.06 3.72
CA ASP A 60 -9.02 -4.66 4.36
C ASP A 60 -8.76 -3.53 5.37
N ARG A 61 -7.71 -3.64 6.18
CA ARG A 61 -7.35 -2.59 7.13
C ARG A 61 -6.94 -1.29 6.45
N VAL A 62 -6.11 -1.31 5.42
CA VAL A 62 -5.54 -0.09 4.84
C VAL A 62 -6.43 0.56 3.80
N ALA A 63 -7.06 -0.22 2.93
CA ALA A 63 -7.92 0.29 1.88
C ALA A 63 -9.31 0.71 2.39
N ASP A 64 -9.75 0.19 3.54
CA ASP A 64 -11.04 0.56 4.14
C ASP A 64 -10.95 1.56 5.30
N SER A 65 -9.74 1.91 5.78
CA SER A 65 -9.57 2.91 6.84
C SER A 65 -9.37 4.32 6.30
N GLU A 66 -9.87 5.31 7.04
CA GLU A 66 -9.53 6.71 6.83
C GLU A 66 -8.08 6.98 7.27
N VAL A 67 -7.37 7.80 6.48
CA VAL A 67 -6.01 8.23 6.81
C VAL A 67 -6.06 9.33 7.88
N VAL A 68 -5.98 8.92 9.14
CA VAL A 68 -5.97 9.85 10.29
C VAL A 68 -4.55 10.34 10.61
N ASP A 69 -3.56 9.45 10.47
CA ASP A 69 -2.14 9.74 10.71
C ASP A 69 -1.35 9.39 9.44
N PRO A 70 -0.92 10.40 8.65
CA PRO A 70 -0.16 10.18 7.42
C PRO A 70 1.13 9.40 7.65
N GLN A 71 1.84 9.64 8.75
CA GLN A 71 3.11 8.99 9.04
C GLN A 71 2.90 7.51 9.38
N ALA A 72 1.90 7.21 10.21
CA ALA A 72 1.51 5.84 10.51
C ALA A 72 1.02 5.10 9.27
N PHE A 73 0.26 5.76 8.39
CA PHE A 73 -0.17 5.19 7.12
C PHE A 73 1.03 4.83 6.24
N VAL A 74 1.95 5.77 6.01
CA VAL A 74 3.15 5.56 5.18
C VAL A 74 4.00 4.41 5.69
N SER A 75 4.24 4.35 7.00
CA SER A 75 5.02 3.27 7.63
C SER A 75 4.42 1.87 7.47
N GLN A 76 3.10 1.79 7.25
CA GLN A 76 2.41 0.53 7.01
C GLN A 76 2.35 0.19 5.51
N VAL A 77 2.01 1.18 4.68
CA VAL A 77 1.74 0.98 3.25
C VAL A 77 3.01 0.77 2.45
N MET A 78 4.12 1.48 2.77
CA MET A 78 5.35 1.35 2.00
C MET A 78 5.89 -0.09 1.96
N PRO A 79 6.11 -0.78 3.10
CA PRO A 79 6.63 -2.15 3.08
C PRO A 79 5.71 -3.11 2.32
N PHE A 80 4.40 -2.91 2.41
CA PHE A 80 3.43 -3.71 1.67
C PHE A 80 3.58 -3.54 0.16
N LEU A 81 3.52 -2.30 -0.33
CA LEU A 81 3.63 -1.99 -1.76
C LEU A 81 4.94 -2.50 -2.34
N ASP A 82 6.04 -2.34 -1.61
CA ASP A 82 7.36 -2.82 -2.02
C ASP A 82 7.37 -4.35 -2.12
N ALA A 83 6.84 -5.06 -1.11
CA ALA A 83 6.80 -6.52 -1.12
C ALA A 83 5.97 -7.06 -2.28
N ILE A 84 4.73 -6.58 -2.45
CA ILE A 84 3.81 -7.11 -3.48
C ILE A 84 4.20 -6.69 -4.90
N SER A 85 5.15 -5.77 -5.06
CA SER A 85 5.72 -5.37 -6.35
C SER A 85 7.17 -5.83 -6.52
N HIS A 86 7.68 -6.65 -5.60
CA HIS A 86 9.07 -7.09 -5.61
C HIS A 86 9.36 -8.12 -6.72
N PRO A 87 10.42 -7.96 -7.53
CA PRO A 87 10.72 -8.86 -8.64
C PRO A 87 10.86 -10.33 -8.25
N ALA A 88 11.51 -10.63 -7.11
CA ALA A 88 11.68 -12.01 -6.65
C ALA A 88 10.34 -12.69 -6.34
N LEU A 89 9.41 -11.95 -5.73
CA LEU A 89 8.06 -12.44 -5.44
C LEU A 89 7.26 -12.63 -6.75
N LEU A 90 7.35 -11.66 -7.65
CA LEU A 90 6.63 -11.63 -8.90
C LEU A 90 7.11 -12.66 -9.95
N ARG A 91 8.32 -13.18 -9.78
CA ARG A 91 8.91 -14.25 -10.62
C ARG A 91 8.80 -15.64 -9.98
N CYS A 92 8.33 -15.73 -8.74
CA CYS A 92 8.16 -16.99 -8.03
C CYS A 92 6.88 -17.69 -8.52
N ALA A 93 7.03 -18.68 -9.40
CA ALA A 93 5.90 -19.44 -9.96
C ALA A 93 4.97 -20.06 -8.88
N PRO A 94 5.49 -20.63 -7.77
CA PRO A 94 4.63 -21.12 -6.67
C PRO A 94 3.68 -20.08 -6.08
N CYS A 95 3.93 -18.78 -6.24
CA CYS A 95 3.11 -17.72 -5.66
C CYS A 95 2.27 -16.92 -6.65
N GLU A 96 2.31 -17.25 -7.93
CA GLU A 96 1.53 -16.56 -8.94
C GLU A 96 0.04 -16.50 -8.57
N SER A 97 -0.55 -17.64 -8.16
CA SER A 97 -1.95 -17.71 -7.73
C SER A 97 -2.25 -16.83 -6.52
N LYS A 98 -1.36 -16.77 -5.53
CA LYS A 98 -1.56 -15.92 -4.35
C LYS A 98 -1.43 -14.45 -4.69
N ILE A 99 -0.44 -14.07 -5.49
CA ILE A 99 -0.27 -12.69 -5.92
C ILE A 99 -1.47 -12.22 -6.73
N GLN A 100 -2.00 -13.09 -7.60
CA GLN A 100 -3.25 -12.83 -8.29
C GLN A 100 -4.41 -12.62 -7.31
N GLN A 101 -4.51 -13.44 -6.25
CA GLN A 101 -5.52 -13.27 -5.19
C GLN A 101 -5.35 -11.93 -4.46
N ILE A 102 -4.13 -11.55 -4.09
CA ILE A 102 -3.82 -10.28 -3.42
C ILE A 102 -4.20 -9.11 -4.32
N TYR A 103 -3.87 -9.15 -5.62
CA TYR A 103 -4.21 -8.09 -6.55
C TYR A 103 -5.72 -7.98 -6.79
N ASN A 104 -6.41 -9.11 -6.99
CA ASN A 104 -7.87 -9.13 -7.11
C ASN A 104 -8.55 -8.54 -5.86
N HIS A 105 -8.04 -8.90 -4.68
CA HIS A 105 -8.54 -8.35 -3.43
C HIS A 105 -8.23 -6.85 -3.34
N LEU A 106 -7.00 -6.43 -3.58
CA LEU A 106 -6.59 -5.02 -3.57
C LEU A 106 -7.45 -4.16 -4.52
N CYS A 107 -7.82 -4.67 -5.69
CA CYS A 107 -8.72 -3.99 -6.59
C CYS A 107 -10.09 -3.76 -5.96
N GLY A 108 -10.64 -4.78 -5.30
CA GLY A 108 -12.02 -4.76 -4.82
C GLY A 108 -13.02 -4.71 -5.98
N ARG A 109 -14.31 -4.62 -5.64
CA ARG A 109 -15.35 -4.56 -6.67
C ARG A 109 -15.18 -3.29 -7.50
N ARG A 110 -15.00 -3.45 -8.82
CA ARG A 110 -14.83 -2.34 -9.78
C ARG A 110 -13.69 -1.36 -9.44
N GLY A 111 -12.65 -1.81 -8.71
CA GLY A 111 -11.51 -0.95 -8.36
C GLY A 111 -11.71 -0.08 -7.11
N SER A 112 -12.75 -0.31 -6.31
CA SER A 112 -13.08 0.56 -5.17
C SER A 112 -11.99 0.61 -4.08
N ARG A 113 -11.26 -0.49 -3.83
CA ARG A 113 -10.22 -0.54 -2.79
C ARG A 113 -8.93 0.09 -3.25
N ILE A 114 -8.50 -0.21 -4.48
CA ILE A 114 -7.29 0.40 -5.03
C ILE A 114 -7.47 1.92 -5.19
N THR A 115 -8.66 2.39 -5.56
CA THR A 115 -8.97 3.82 -5.63
C THR A 115 -8.75 4.50 -4.27
N ARG A 116 -9.33 3.93 -3.21
CA ARG A 116 -9.17 4.46 -1.84
C ARG A 116 -7.72 4.41 -1.34
N LEU A 117 -6.99 3.34 -1.66
CA LEU A 117 -5.57 3.26 -1.33
C LEU A 117 -4.78 4.38 -2.01
N VAL A 118 -5.02 4.61 -3.31
CA VAL A 118 -4.36 5.66 -4.08
C VAL A 118 -4.74 7.05 -3.55
N ASP A 119 -6.01 7.28 -3.22
CA ASP A 119 -6.45 8.54 -2.61
C ASP A 119 -5.78 8.78 -1.25
N GLY A 120 -5.60 7.72 -0.44
CA GLY A 120 -4.85 7.77 0.81
C GLY A 120 -3.37 8.11 0.62
N VAL A 121 -2.72 7.51 -0.38
CA VAL A 121 -1.34 7.82 -0.77
C VAL A 121 -1.20 9.29 -1.17
N LEU A 122 -2.05 9.78 -2.06
CA LEU A 122 -2.02 11.17 -2.53
C LEU A 122 -2.27 12.15 -1.37
N SER A 123 -3.23 11.84 -0.50
CA SER A 123 -3.52 12.67 0.68
C SER A 123 -2.32 12.76 1.64
N CYS A 124 -1.56 11.68 1.79
CA CYS A 124 -0.33 11.69 2.60
C CYS A 124 0.73 12.59 1.97
N VAL A 125 0.94 12.48 0.65
CA VAL A 125 1.89 13.32 -0.09
C VAL A 125 1.52 14.80 0.05
N ASP A 126 0.25 15.15 -0.13
CA ASP A 126 -0.25 16.52 0.04
C ASP A 126 0.01 17.05 1.46
N SER A 127 -0.16 16.19 2.48
CA SER A 127 0.12 16.55 3.87
C SER A 127 1.61 16.79 4.13
N MET A 128 2.50 15.97 3.55
CA MET A 128 3.95 16.12 3.68
C MET A 128 4.45 17.39 2.98
N GLU A 129 3.89 17.73 1.82
CA GLU A 129 4.23 18.98 1.11
C GLU A 129 3.80 20.22 1.89
N ARG A 130 2.62 20.20 2.52
CA ARG A 130 2.18 21.29 3.39
C ARG A 130 3.11 21.51 4.59
N GLN A 131 3.79 20.47 5.03
CA GLN A 131 4.79 20.53 6.11
C GLN A 131 6.17 20.96 5.60
N ASN A 132 6.32 21.26 4.30
CA ASN A 132 7.56 21.61 3.60
C ASN A 132 8.69 20.60 3.83
N ASP A 133 8.31 19.33 3.98
CA ASP A 133 9.24 18.27 4.26
C ASP A 133 9.84 17.82 2.92
N ALA A 134 11.14 18.11 2.73
CA ALA A 134 11.95 17.52 1.66
C ALA A 134 12.15 16.03 1.97
N ASN A 135 11.05 15.28 1.92
CA ASN A 135 10.98 13.95 2.47
C ASN A 135 11.16 12.92 1.36
N PRO A 136 12.29 12.19 1.29
CA PRO A 136 12.49 11.13 0.31
C PRO A 136 11.41 10.03 0.39
N ALA A 137 10.71 9.89 1.53
CA ALA A 137 9.60 8.97 1.66
C ALA A 137 8.42 9.31 0.73
N LYS A 138 8.21 10.58 0.36
CA LYS A 138 7.12 10.97 -0.56
C LYS A 138 7.34 10.42 -1.97
N MET A 139 8.56 10.57 -2.50
CA MET A 139 8.93 10.05 -3.81
C MET A 139 8.88 8.53 -3.80
N ARG A 140 9.46 7.92 -2.76
CA ARG A 140 9.45 6.47 -2.61
C ARG A 140 8.03 5.90 -2.55
N LEU A 141 7.12 6.54 -1.82
CA LEU A 141 5.73 6.12 -1.74
C LEU A 141 5.03 6.18 -3.10
N LEU A 142 5.22 7.27 -3.85
CA LEU A 142 4.66 7.42 -5.20
C LEU A 142 5.23 6.39 -6.17
N GLU A 143 6.55 6.16 -6.19
CA GLU A 143 7.19 5.14 -7.02
C GLU A 143 6.64 3.74 -6.75
N LEU A 144 6.49 3.38 -5.47
CA LEU A 144 5.95 2.09 -5.06
C LEU A 144 4.48 1.93 -5.45
N ALA A 145 3.69 2.99 -5.32
CA ALA A 145 2.29 3.00 -5.75
C ALA A 145 2.18 2.84 -7.27
N THR A 146 2.95 3.59 -8.06
CA THR A 146 3.03 3.46 -9.52
C THR A 146 3.42 2.05 -9.93
N ARG A 147 4.51 1.50 -9.36
CA ARG A 147 4.98 0.15 -9.67
C ARG A 147 3.91 -0.90 -9.37
N THR A 148 3.25 -0.78 -8.23
CA THR A 148 2.16 -1.70 -7.83
C THR A 148 0.99 -1.62 -8.80
N LEU A 149 0.52 -0.42 -9.14
CA LEU A 149 -0.59 -0.25 -10.09
C LEU A 149 -0.24 -0.80 -11.47
N SER A 150 0.98 -0.57 -11.95
CA SER A 150 1.46 -1.13 -13.22
C SER A 150 1.42 -2.66 -13.23
N GLU A 151 1.86 -3.30 -12.14
CA GLU A 151 1.82 -4.76 -12.04
C GLU A 151 0.39 -5.32 -11.91
N VAL A 152 -0.53 -4.57 -11.29
CA VAL A 152 -1.97 -4.88 -11.25
C VAL A 152 -2.56 -4.80 -12.66
N VAL A 153 -2.35 -3.71 -13.39
CA VAL A 153 -2.83 -3.54 -14.78
C VAL A 153 -2.27 -4.61 -15.70
N ARG A 154 -1.01 -4.99 -15.50
CA ARG A 154 -0.34 -6.01 -16.31
C ARG A 154 -0.91 -7.42 -16.08
N ARG A 155 -1.27 -7.76 -14.84
CA ARG A 155 -1.71 -9.13 -14.46
C ARG A 155 -3.21 -9.34 -14.43
N LEU A 156 -4.00 -8.29 -14.28
CA LEU A 156 -5.45 -8.40 -14.23
C LEU A 156 -6.03 -7.92 -15.57
N PRO A 157 -6.48 -8.83 -16.46
CA PRO A 157 -7.12 -8.42 -17.71
C PRO A 157 -8.33 -7.52 -17.51
N GLU A 158 -9.07 -7.73 -16.40
CA GLU A 158 -10.23 -6.92 -16.02
C GLU A 158 -9.87 -5.48 -15.62
N ALA A 159 -8.62 -5.24 -15.20
CA ALA A 159 -8.15 -3.90 -14.86
C ALA A 159 -8.06 -2.96 -16.08
N ARG A 160 -8.13 -3.49 -17.31
CA ARG A 160 -8.14 -2.68 -18.53
C ARG A 160 -9.41 -1.87 -18.74
N HIS A 161 -10.52 -2.23 -18.07
CA HIS A 161 -11.84 -1.61 -18.27
C HIS A 161 -12.34 -0.85 -17.02
N ALA A 162 -11.49 -0.72 -16.02
CA ALA A 162 -11.80 -0.21 -14.70
C ALA A 162 -10.93 1.04 -14.42
N PRO A 163 -11.04 1.75 -13.27
CA PRO A 163 -10.47 3.09 -13.13
C PRO A 163 -8.93 3.12 -12.99
N PHE A 164 -8.23 2.04 -13.36
CA PHE A 164 -6.80 1.84 -13.11
C PHE A 164 -5.90 2.75 -13.94
N VAL A 165 -6.22 2.97 -15.22
CA VAL A 165 -5.44 3.87 -16.08
C VAL A 165 -5.52 5.32 -15.56
N PRO A 166 -6.72 5.89 -15.29
CA PRO A 166 -6.82 7.20 -14.66
C PRO A 166 -6.10 7.30 -13.30
N LEU A 167 -6.11 6.24 -12.48
CA LEU A 167 -5.40 6.23 -11.21
C LEU A 167 -3.88 6.25 -11.40
N LEU A 168 -3.36 5.53 -12.39
CA LEU A 168 -1.94 5.54 -12.72
C LEU A 168 -1.50 6.94 -13.16
N GLU A 169 -2.24 7.57 -14.06
CA GLU A 169 -1.98 8.95 -14.52
C GLU A 169 -1.96 9.94 -13.35
N ARG A 170 -2.89 9.83 -12.39
CA ARG A 170 -2.94 10.69 -11.20
C ARG A 170 -1.66 10.58 -10.36
N ILE A 171 -1.13 9.37 -10.16
CA ILE A 171 0.10 9.16 -9.39
C ILE A 171 1.32 9.65 -10.17
N GLU A 172 1.39 9.36 -11.48
CA GLU A 172 2.49 9.78 -12.35
C GLU A 172 2.62 11.31 -12.42
N VAL A 173 1.50 12.03 -12.59
CA VAL A 173 1.49 13.50 -12.55
C VAL A 173 2.04 14.02 -11.22
N ARG A 174 1.68 13.37 -10.10
CA ARG A 174 2.17 13.77 -8.78
C ARG A 174 3.67 13.50 -8.64
N LEU A 175 4.14 12.33 -9.08
CA LEU A 175 5.55 11.96 -9.05
C LEU A 175 6.42 12.93 -9.84
N VAL A 176 6.00 13.27 -11.07
CA VAL A 176 6.68 14.25 -11.92
C VAL A 176 6.75 15.62 -11.24
N SER A 177 5.66 16.06 -10.60
CA SER A 177 5.63 17.33 -9.86
C SER A 177 6.64 17.35 -8.71
N CYS A 178 6.79 16.25 -7.96
CA CYS A 178 7.78 16.16 -6.89
C CYS A 178 9.23 16.15 -7.40
N LEU A 179 9.49 15.59 -8.59
CA LEU A 179 10.82 15.59 -9.21
C LEU A 179 11.25 17.01 -9.61
N PHE A 180 10.38 17.78 -10.27
CA PHE A 180 10.68 19.16 -10.66
C PHE A 180 10.98 20.08 -9.47
N VAL A 181 10.27 19.93 -8.35
CA VAL A 181 10.54 20.70 -7.12
C VAL A 181 11.91 20.35 -6.53
N SER A 182 12.32 19.07 -6.62
CA SER A 182 13.60 18.61 -6.08
C SER A 182 14.79 19.15 -6.88
N GLU A 183 14.65 19.26 -8.21
CA GLU A 183 15.70 19.82 -9.08
C GLU A 183 15.91 21.32 -8.82
N GLN A 184 14.83 22.09 -8.59
CA GLN A 184 14.93 23.53 -8.31
C GLN A 184 15.63 23.83 -6.96
N ASN A 185 15.42 22.98 -5.96
CA ASN A 185 16.05 23.13 -4.63
C ASN A 185 17.52 22.68 -4.59
N SER A 186 17.97 21.90 -5.57
CA SER A 186 19.34 21.36 -5.62
C SER A 186 20.34 22.29 -6.34
N GLY A 187 19.83 23.35 -6.98
CA GLY A 187 20.61 24.29 -7.79
C GLY A 187 20.79 25.69 -7.18
N SER A 188 20.50 25.87 -5.88
CA SER A 188 20.67 27.14 -5.15
C SER A 188 21.86 27.09 -4.19
#